data_AF-A0AAT9MDD7-F1
#
_entry.id   AF-A0AAT9MDD7-F1
#
_cell.length_a   1.000
_cell.length_b   1.000
_cell.length_c   1.000
_cell.angle_alpha   90.00
_cell.angle_beta   90.00
_cell.angle_gamma   90.00
#
_symmetry.space_group_name_H-M   'P 1'
#
loop_
_entity.id
_entity.type
_entity.pdbx_description
1 polymer ?
#
loop_
_entity_poly.entity_id
_entity_poly.type
_entity_poly.pdbx_seq_one_letter_code
_entity_poly.pdbx_strand_id
1 'polypeptide(L)'
;MWGKIAACWCALFAALHVYWALGGDIGLAASAGPDLAAQRPLWFVLFGLWGVALLLAAGAAFCLLRHPWQRVGQFAGAILFARGVLIEFLLLTGIAEVSAEERFWSLVLWNPWFALGGVLWLLAFNRSPRRRRRARAAGGRRRRAGSRSSDHPR
;
A
#
# COMPACT_ATOMS: atom_id res chain seq x y z
N MET A 1 4.02 -10.72 -8.81
CA MET A 1 4.97 -10.50 -7.72
C MET A 1 4.57 -9.30 -6.89
N TRP A 2 4.67 -8.05 -7.40
CA TRP A 2 4.36 -6.83 -6.62
C TRP A 2 3.03 -6.82 -5.85
N GLY A 3 1.91 -7.22 -6.48
CA GLY A 3 0.62 -7.31 -5.76
C GLY A 3 0.60 -8.30 -4.60
N LYS A 4 1.37 -9.41 -4.66
CA LYS A 4 1.51 -10.35 -3.54
C LYS A 4 2.34 -9.75 -2.41
N ILE A 5 3.39 -9.00 -2.75
CA ILE A 5 4.26 -8.33 -1.76
C ILE A 5 3.48 -7.20 -1.07
N ALA A 6 2.74 -6.39 -1.83
CA ALA A 6 1.85 -5.36 -1.29
C ALA A 6 0.75 -5.97 -0.40
N ALA A 7 0.15 -7.09 -0.83
CA ALA A 7 -0.83 -7.81 -0.01
C ALA A 7 -0.22 -8.36 1.28
N CYS A 8 1.00 -8.89 1.22
CA CYS A 8 1.75 -9.35 2.39
C CYS A 8 2.00 -8.20 3.38
N TRP A 9 2.44 -7.04 2.88
CA TRP A 9 2.61 -5.84 3.70
C TRP A 9 1.30 -5.42 4.38
N CYS A 10 0.19 -5.39 3.63
CA CYS A 10 -1.13 -5.09 4.19
C CYS A 10 -1.54 -6.11 5.26
N ALA A 11 -1.32 -7.41 5.01
CA ALA A 11 -1.69 -8.48 5.93
C ALA A 11 -0.88 -8.42 7.24
N LEU A 12 0.44 -8.18 7.16
CA LEU A 12 1.29 -8.00 8.33
C LEU A 12 0.81 -6.82 9.18
N PHE A 13 0.48 -5.70 8.53
CA PHE A 13 0.04 -4.52 9.25
C PHE A 13 -1.37 -4.67 9.81
N ALA A 14 -2.26 -5.41 9.13
CA ALA A 14 -3.57 -5.78 9.65
C ALA A 14 -3.43 -6.66 10.91
N ALA A 15 -2.54 -7.66 10.88
CA ALA A 15 -2.27 -8.52 12.02
C ALA A 15 -1.78 -7.73 13.24
N LEU A 16 -0.94 -6.72 13.01
CA LEU A 16 -0.49 -5.82 14.08
C LEU A 16 -1.65 -5.02 14.71
N HIS A 17 -2.58 -4.49 13.90
CA HIS A 17 -3.76 -3.80 14.41
C HIS A 17 -4.71 -4.74 15.15
N VAL A 18 -4.87 -5.99 14.69
CA VAL A 18 -5.64 -7.00 15.41
C VAL A 18 -4.98 -7.33 16.76
N TYR A 19 -3.66 -7.49 16.79
CA TYR A 19 -2.91 -7.68 18.04
C TYR A 19 -3.17 -6.54 19.04
N TRP A 20 -3.10 -5.28 18.61
CA TRP A 20 -3.42 -4.14 19.46
C TRP A 20 -4.89 -4.12 19.89
N ALA A 21 -5.81 -4.44 18.99
CA ALA A 21 -7.25 -4.48 19.27
C ALA A 21 -7.61 -5.55 20.31
N LEU A 22 -6.87 -6.65 20.34
CA LEU A 22 -7.03 -7.75 21.30
C LEU A 22 -6.40 -7.48 22.66
N GLY A 23 -5.69 -6.36 22.83
CA GLY A 23 -5.08 -5.98 24.10
C GLY A 23 -3.58 -5.76 24.03
N GLY A 24 -2.92 -6.09 22.92
CA GLY A 24 -1.48 -5.90 22.74
C GLY A 24 -1.03 -4.45 22.92
N ASP A 25 0.14 -4.25 23.50
CA ASP A 25 0.69 -2.95 23.89
C ASP A 25 2.04 -2.63 23.22
N ILE A 26 2.77 -3.66 22.76
CA ILE A 26 4.07 -3.51 22.10
C ILE A 26 3.96 -2.55 20.91
N GLY A 27 4.72 -1.44 20.97
CA GLY A 27 4.80 -0.43 19.93
C GLY A 27 3.54 0.45 19.78
N LEU A 28 2.47 0.22 20.55
CA LEU A 28 1.23 0.98 20.43
C LEU A 28 1.41 2.43 20.89
N ALA A 29 2.07 2.64 22.04
CA ALA A 29 2.36 3.98 22.55
C ALA A 29 3.22 4.78 21.58
N ALA A 30 4.24 4.14 20.99
CA ALA A 30 5.09 4.75 19.98
C ALA A 30 4.36 5.03 18.65
N SER A 31 3.25 4.34 18.37
CA SER A 31 2.50 4.47 17.11
C SER A 31 1.33 5.45 17.19
N ALA A 32 0.59 5.43 18.31
CA ALA A 32 -0.66 6.15 18.49
C ALA A 32 -0.59 7.23 19.57
N GLY A 33 0.57 7.35 20.24
CA GLY A 33 0.78 8.21 21.38
C GLY A 33 0.46 7.53 22.72
N PRO A 34 1.12 7.94 23.81
CA PRO A 34 0.99 7.31 25.12
C PRO A 34 -0.42 7.40 25.69
N ASP A 35 -1.11 8.53 25.50
CA ASP A 35 -2.46 8.74 26.03
C ASP A 35 -3.50 7.79 25.42
N LEU A 36 -3.49 7.64 24.10
CA LEU A 36 -4.39 6.72 23.40
C LEU A 36 -4.05 5.26 23.69
N ALA A 37 -2.76 4.93 23.81
CA ALA A 37 -2.32 3.58 24.14
C ALA A 37 -2.70 3.17 25.56
N ALA A 38 -2.70 4.12 26.51
CA ALA A 38 -3.07 3.89 27.90
C ALA A 38 -4.60 3.87 28.10
N GLN A 39 -5.31 4.86 27.57
CA GLN A 39 -6.75 5.02 27.82
C GLN A 39 -7.62 4.12 26.94
N ARG A 40 -7.12 3.75 25.75
CA ARG A 40 -7.81 2.89 24.75
C ARG A 40 -9.31 3.18 24.63
N PRO A 41 -9.70 4.43 24.36
CA PRO A 41 -11.12 4.78 24.30
C PRO A 41 -11.82 3.95 23.21
N LEU A 42 -13.09 3.61 23.44
CA LEU A 42 -13.82 2.67 22.58
C LEU A 42 -13.78 3.05 21.09
N TRP A 43 -13.89 4.34 20.78
CA TRP A 43 -13.81 4.85 19.40
C TRP A 43 -12.46 4.54 18.75
N PHE A 44 -11.35 4.63 19.50
CA PHE A 44 -10.01 4.35 19.00
C PHE A 44 -9.85 2.86 18.72
N VAL A 45 -10.36 2.00 19.59
CA VAL A 45 -10.34 0.55 19.39
C VAL A 45 -11.19 0.14 18.18
N LEU A 46 -12.40 0.67 18.06
CA LEU A 46 -13.32 0.32 16.97
C LEU A 46 -12.84 0.86 15.62
N PHE A 47 -12.52 2.15 15.52
CA PHE A 47 -12.18 2.77 14.24
C PHE A 47 -10.68 2.72 13.96
N GLY A 48 -9.85 3.04 14.95
CA GLY A 48 -8.40 3.12 14.83
C GLY A 48 -7.70 1.75 14.76
N LEU A 49 -8.25 0.72 15.40
CA LEU A 49 -7.66 -0.63 15.39
C LEU A 49 -8.46 -1.59 14.49
N TRP A 50 -9.70 -1.91 14.84
CA TRP A 50 -10.51 -2.85 14.05
C TRP A 50 -10.84 -2.31 12.65
N GLY A 51 -11.24 -1.05 12.55
CA GLY A 51 -11.54 -0.41 11.27
C GLY A 51 -10.34 -0.40 10.32
N VAL A 52 -9.15 -0.05 10.84
CA VAL A 52 -7.91 -0.07 10.06
C VAL A 52 -7.51 -1.49 9.68
N ALA A 53 -7.65 -2.47 10.57
CA ALA A 53 -7.38 -3.88 10.26
C ALA A 53 -8.27 -4.38 9.11
N LEU A 54 -9.56 -4.08 9.14
CA LEU A 54 -10.50 -4.42 8.06
C LEU A 54 -10.14 -3.73 6.75
N LEU A 55 -9.77 -2.45 6.80
CA LEU A 55 -9.34 -1.69 5.63
C LEU A 55 -8.07 -2.29 5.01
N LEU A 56 -7.10 -2.68 5.82
CA LEU A 56 -5.87 -3.33 5.38
C LEU A 56 -6.15 -4.72 4.79
N ALA A 57 -7.06 -5.50 5.39
CA ALA A 57 -7.48 -6.79 4.84
C ALA A 57 -8.16 -6.61 3.46
N ALA A 58 -9.05 -5.63 3.33
CA ALA A 58 -9.65 -5.26 2.05
C ALA A 58 -8.58 -4.81 1.04
N GLY A 59 -7.59 -4.01 1.48
CA GLY A 59 -6.44 -3.60 0.68
C GLY A 59 -5.58 -4.77 0.19
N ALA A 60 -5.36 -5.78 1.05
CA ALA A 60 -4.66 -7.00 0.69
C ALA A 60 -5.41 -7.78 -0.40
N ALA A 61 -6.73 -7.97 -0.22
CA ALA A 61 -7.58 -8.58 -1.24
C ALA A 61 -7.54 -7.77 -2.55
N PHE A 62 -7.63 -6.45 -2.46
CA PHE A 62 -7.58 -5.54 -3.60
C PHE A 62 -6.25 -5.64 -4.39
N CYS A 63 -5.12 -5.84 -3.70
CA CYS A 63 -3.81 -6.06 -4.33
C CYS A 63 -3.68 -7.41 -5.06
N LEU A 64 -4.42 -8.42 -4.62
CA LEU A 64 -4.43 -9.76 -5.23
C LEU A 64 -5.40 -9.85 -6.41
N LEU A 65 -6.51 -9.12 -6.35
CA LEU A 65 -7.55 -9.12 -7.37
C LEU A 65 -7.19 -8.18 -8.54
N ARG A 66 -7.56 -8.57 -9.77
CA ARG A 66 -7.40 -7.71 -10.94
C ARG A 66 -8.58 -6.75 -11.06
N HIS A 67 -8.52 -5.63 -10.34
CA HIS A 67 -9.60 -4.63 -10.36
C HIS A 67 -9.44 -3.61 -11.51
N PRO A 68 -10.54 -3.11 -12.12
CA PRO A 68 -10.50 -1.99 -13.06
C PRO A 68 -10.07 -0.65 -12.41
N TRP A 69 -10.13 -0.55 -11.08
CA TRP A 69 -9.86 0.69 -10.34
C TRP A 69 -8.37 0.88 -10.01
N GLN A 70 -7.49 0.66 -10.99
CA GLN A 70 -6.05 0.79 -10.77
C GLN A 70 -5.65 2.20 -10.31
N ARG A 71 -6.37 3.24 -10.77
CA ARG A 71 -6.15 4.62 -10.33
C ARG A 71 -6.38 4.80 -8.83
N VAL A 72 -7.40 4.15 -8.27
CA VAL A 72 -7.67 4.20 -6.82
C VAL A 72 -6.50 3.61 -6.05
N GLY A 73 -5.98 2.46 -6.48
CA GLY A 73 -4.77 1.87 -5.90
C GLY A 73 -3.53 2.76 -6.03
N GLN A 74 -3.38 3.47 -7.16
CA GLN A 74 -2.29 4.42 -7.35
C GLN A 74 -2.41 5.64 -6.42
N PHE A 75 -3.61 6.22 -6.30
CA PHE A 75 -3.87 7.33 -5.39
C PHE A 75 -3.65 6.94 -3.93
N ALA A 76 -4.17 5.80 -3.50
CA ALA A 76 -3.95 5.28 -2.16
C ALA A 76 -2.45 5.07 -1.87
N GLY A 77 -1.71 4.44 -2.79
CA GLY A 77 -0.26 4.26 -2.66
C GLY A 77 0.50 5.58 -2.62
N ALA A 78 0.11 6.56 -3.44
CA ALA A 78 0.72 7.89 -3.47
C ALA A 78 0.47 8.67 -2.16
N ILE A 79 -0.75 8.64 -1.63
CA ILE A 79 -1.10 9.26 -0.35
C ILE A 79 -0.31 8.62 0.78
N LEU A 80 -0.21 7.29 0.81
CA LEU A 80 0.52 6.57 1.84
C LEU A 80 2.02 6.91 1.82
N PHE A 81 2.61 6.97 0.62
CA PHE A 81 3.99 7.37 0.42
C PHE A 81 4.23 8.83 0.83
N ALA A 82 3.38 9.75 0.34
CA ALA A 82 3.47 11.17 0.66
C ALA A 82 3.34 11.40 2.17
N ARG A 83 2.43 10.69 2.85
CA ARG A 83 2.29 10.73 4.31
C ARG A 83 3.57 10.28 4.99
N GLY A 84 4.14 9.16 4.59
CA GLY A 84 5.39 8.65 5.17
C GLY A 84 6.53 9.66 5.06
N VAL A 85 6.73 10.22 3.87
CA VAL A 85 7.81 11.20 3.60
C VAL A 85 7.55 12.56 4.25
N LEU A 86 6.31 13.05 4.23
CA LEU A 86 5.97 14.35 4.79
C LEU A 86 6.12 14.36 6.31
N ILE A 87 5.62 13.32 7.00
CA ILE A 87 5.76 13.23 8.45
C ILE A 87 7.22 13.03 8.83
N GLU A 88 7.99 12.27 8.06
CA GLU A 88 9.44 12.17 8.23
C GLU A 88 10.10 13.55 8.18
N PHE A 89 9.79 14.34 7.16
CA PHE A 89 10.33 15.68 6.99
C PHE A 89 9.90 16.64 8.11
N LEU A 90 8.63 16.62 8.51
CA LEU A 90 8.11 17.46 9.60
C LEU A 90 8.77 17.12 10.95
N LEU A 91 9.00 15.84 11.21
CA LEU A 91 9.71 15.38 12.40
C LEU A 91 11.18 15.74 12.34
N LEU A 92 11.85 15.61 11.19
CA LEU A 92 13.27 15.99 11.07
C LEU A 92 13.49 17.50 11.25
N THR A 93 12.58 18.32 10.73
CA THR A 93 12.64 19.79 10.83
C THR A 93 12.21 20.33 12.20
N GLY A 94 11.67 19.49 13.08
CA GLY A 94 11.24 19.88 14.43
C GLY A 94 9.97 20.74 14.45
N ILE A 95 9.21 20.75 13.36
CA ILE A 95 7.97 21.53 13.25
C ILE A 95 6.85 20.91 14.09
N ALA A 96 6.85 19.58 14.25
CA ALA A 96 5.91 18.87 15.10
C ALA A 96 6.51 18.63 16.50
N GLU A 97 5.84 19.15 17.53
CA GLU A 97 6.18 18.87 18.92
C GLU A 97 5.66 17.48 19.32
N VAL A 98 6.59 16.53 19.46
CA VAL A 98 6.35 15.17 19.96
C VAL A 98 7.51 14.78 20.88
N SER A 99 7.28 13.83 21.77
CA SER A 99 8.34 13.35 22.66
C SER A 99 9.52 12.77 21.87
N ALA A 100 10.71 12.79 22.46
CA ALA A 100 11.92 12.29 21.80
C ALA A 100 11.81 10.80 21.43
N GLU A 101 11.12 10.02 22.27
CA GLU A 101 10.89 8.60 22.03
C GLU A 101 9.89 8.36 20.87
N GLU A 102 8.76 9.07 20.85
CA GLU A 102 7.79 8.99 19.74
C GLU A 102 8.42 9.41 18.42
N ARG A 103 9.24 10.47 18.44
CA ARG A 103 9.98 10.95 17.27
C ARG A 103 10.94 9.88 16.77
N PHE A 104 11.72 9.27 17.66
CA PHE A 104 12.67 8.22 17.29
C PHE A 104 11.97 7.03 16.61
N TRP A 105 10.92 6.48 17.23
CA TRP A 105 10.20 5.34 16.66
C TRP A 105 9.46 5.68 15.37
N SER A 106 8.93 6.90 15.27
CA SER A 106 8.29 7.37 14.05
C SER A 106 9.27 7.44 12.88
N LEU A 107 10.47 7.99 13.10
CA LEU A 107 11.51 8.11 12.08
C LEU A 107 12.11 6.75 11.69
N VAL A 108 12.39 5.89 12.67
CA VAL A 108 13.13 4.63 12.43
C VAL A 108 12.23 3.53 11.88
N LEU A 109 10.98 3.45 12.35
CA LEU A 109 10.09 2.32 12.04
C LEU A 109 8.86 2.75 11.26
N TRP A 110 8.05 3.66 11.80
CA TRP A 110 6.71 3.90 11.25
C TRP A 110 6.74 4.58 9.89
N ASN A 111 7.42 5.70 9.74
CA ASN A 111 7.46 6.45 8.49
C ASN A 111 8.13 5.66 7.36
N PRO A 112 9.27 4.97 7.57
CA PRO A 112 9.83 4.06 6.58
C PRO A 112 8.87 2.94 6.19
N TRP A 113 8.14 2.37 7.16
CA TRP A 113 7.14 1.33 6.89
C TRP A 113 5.98 1.85 6.01
N PHE A 114 5.47 3.05 6.29
CA PHE A 114 4.44 3.71 5.47
C PHE A 114 4.95 4.04 4.06
N ALA A 115 6.15 4.61 3.95
CA ALA A 115 6.77 4.89 2.66
C ALA A 115 6.95 3.62 1.82
N LEU A 116 7.45 2.54 2.45
CA LEU A 116 7.58 1.23 1.83
C LEU A 116 6.22 0.69 1.34
N GLY A 117 5.19 0.75 2.18
CA GLY A 117 3.82 0.35 1.81
C GLY A 117 3.30 1.11 0.59
N GLY A 118 3.50 2.44 0.56
CA GLY A 118 3.11 3.29 -0.55
C GLY A 118 3.82 2.94 -1.85
N VAL A 119 5.14 2.71 -1.79
CA VAL A 119 5.93 2.24 -2.94
C VAL A 119 5.44 0.88 -3.43
N LEU A 120 5.19 -0.08 -2.53
CA LEU A 120 4.70 -1.41 -2.90
C LEU A 120 3.33 -1.34 -3.59
N TRP A 121 2.42 -0.50 -3.10
CA TRP A 121 1.12 -0.24 -3.74
C TRP A 121 1.30 0.39 -5.13
N LEU A 122 2.11 1.43 -5.25
CA LEU A 122 2.40 2.05 -6.54
C LEU A 122 2.97 1.04 -7.53
N LEU A 123 3.92 0.18 -7.13
CA LEU A 123 4.47 -0.87 -7.98
C LEU A 123 3.44 -1.95 -8.34
N ALA A 124 2.50 -2.25 -7.45
CA ALA A 124 1.41 -3.19 -7.71
C ALA A 124 0.45 -2.66 -8.79
N PHE A 125 0.14 -1.36 -8.77
CA PHE A 125 -0.87 -0.73 -9.64
C PHE A 125 -0.31 0.09 -10.82
N ASN A 126 1.00 0.37 -10.89
CA ASN A 126 1.65 1.05 -12.03
C ASN A 126 2.14 0.09 -13.13
N ARG A 127 1.44 -1.03 -13.34
CA ARG A 127 1.81 -1.96 -14.43
C ARG A 127 1.56 -1.32 -15.78
N SER A 128 2.65 -0.80 -16.35
CA SER A 128 2.69 -0.08 -17.62
C SER A 128 1.88 -0.77 -18.73
N PRO A 129 0.99 -0.05 -19.45
CA PRO A 129 0.26 -0.55 -20.62
C PRO A 129 1.15 -1.07 -21.76
N ARG A 130 2.47 -0.83 -21.68
CA ARG A 130 3.48 -1.25 -22.66
C ARG A 130 3.46 -2.75 -22.96
N ARG A 131 3.10 -3.61 -21.99
CA ARG A 131 2.96 -5.06 -22.21
C ARG A 131 1.72 -5.41 -23.06
N ARG A 132 0.63 -4.64 -22.95
CA ARG A 132 -0.58 -4.82 -23.80
C ARG A 132 -0.36 -4.27 -25.21
N ARG A 133 0.37 -3.16 -25.39
CA ARG A 133 0.71 -2.61 -26.72
C ARG A 133 1.65 -3.53 -27.51
N ARG A 134 2.68 -4.12 -26.90
CA ARG A 134 3.56 -5.10 -27.57
C ARG A 134 2.82 -6.38 -27.99
N ALA A 135 1.91 -6.90 -27.16
CA ALA A 135 1.09 -8.07 -27.50
C ALA A 135 0.11 -7.80 -28.65
N ARG A 136 -0.53 -6.62 -28.68
CA ARG A 136 -1.40 -6.19 -29.80
C ARG A 136 -0.61 -5.94 -31.09
N ALA A 137 0.58 -5.34 -31.00
CA ALA A 137 1.45 -5.12 -32.15
C ALA A 137 2.01 -6.43 -32.75
N ALA A 138 2.28 -7.44 -31.91
CA ALA A 138 2.71 -8.77 -32.36
C ALA A 138 1.55 -9.58 -32.98
N GLY A 139 0.34 -9.49 -32.41
CA GLY A 139 -0.85 -10.15 -32.95
C GLY A 139 -1.34 -9.54 -34.28
N GLY A 140 -1.23 -8.21 -34.44
CA GLY A 140 -1.57 -7.52 -35.69
C GLY A 140 -0.62 -7.86 -36.85
N ARG A 141 0.67 -8.10 -36.58
CA ARG A 141 1.63 -8.52 -37.61
C ARG A 141 1.39 -9.95 -38.10
N ARG A 142 1.00 -10.88 -37.23
CA ARG A 142 0.68 -12.26 -37.64
C ARG A 142 -0.55 -12.36 -38.54
N ARG A 143 -1.59 -11.56 -38.30
CA ARG A 143 -2.79 -11.53 -39.15
C ARG A 143 -2.53 -10.98 -40.56
N ARG A 144 -1.64 -9.99 -40.71
CA ARG A 144 -1.26 -9.45 -42.04
C ARG A 144 -0.35 -10.37 -42.84
N ALA A 145 0.42 -11.25 -42.19
CA ALA A 145 1.26 -12.22 -42.87
C ALA A 145 0.43 -13.39 -43.43
N GLY A 146 -0.60 -13.85 -42.71
CA GLY A 146 -1.48 -14.93 -43.16
C GLY A 146 -2.46 -14.55 -44.27
N SER A 147 -2.78 -13.27 -44.45
CA SER A 147 -3.68 -12.81 -45.53
C SER A 147 -2.97 -12.57 -46.87
N ARG A 148 -1.64 -12.67 -46.92
CA ARG A 148 -0.86 -12.48 -48.16
C ARG A 148 -0.48 -13.80 -48.83
N SER A 149 -0.71 -14.95 -48.20
CA SER A 149 -0.33 -16.26 -48.75
C SER A 149 -1.47 -16.98 -49.48
N SER A 150 -2.65 -16.36 -49.61
CA SER A 150 -3.82 -16.96 -50.26
C SER A 150 -4.05 -16.49 -51.71
N ASP A 151 -3.22 -15.57 -52.24
CA ASP A 151 -3.38 -14.99 -53.60
C ASP A 151 -2.36 -15.56 -54.62
N HIS A 152 -2.12 -16.87 -54.60
CA HIS A 152 -1.45 -17.53 -55.72
C HIS A 152 -2.36 -18.59 -56.35
N PRO A 153 -3.15 -18.21 -57.38
CA PRO A 153 -3.78 -19.17 -58.26
C PRO A 153 -2.68 -19.80 -59.14
N ARG A 154 -2.61 -21.13 -59.12
CA ARG A 154 -1.98 -21.93 -60.17
C ARG A 154 -3.08 -22.65 -60.92
#